data_AF-X1IAY1-F1
#
_entry.id   AF-X1IAY1-F1
#
_cell.length_a   1.000
_cell.length_b   1.000
_cell.length_c   1.000
_cell.angle_alpha   90.00
_cell.angle_beta   90.00
_cell.angle_gamma   90.00
#
_symmetry.space_group_name_H-M   'P 1'
#
loop_
_entity.id
_entity.type
_entity.pdbx_description
1 polymer ?
#
loop_
_entity_poly.entity_id
_entity_poly.type
_entity_poly.pdbx_seq_one_letter_code
_entity_poly.pdbx_strand_id
1 'polypeptide(L)'
;SWQKAVAARDESDGIIDMVSDEEILTAYRLLATKGGVFGEPASAASLAGLIKLSQQGMDFSQKRVVCVVTGTGLKDTDTALKSAEPFLELPADLVAIEQALGWS
;
A
#
# COMPACT_ATOMS: atom_id res chain seq x y z
N SER A 1 -24.56 -11.45 0.61
CA SER A 1 -23.34 -10.94 -0.06
C SER A 1 -22.41 -12.06 -0.47
N TRP A 2 -22.14 -13.05 0.39
CA TRP A 2 -21.23 -14.19 0.12
C TRP A 2 -21.45 -14.88 -1.24
N GLN A 3 -22.66 -15.36 -1.52
CA GLN A 3 -22.98 -16.06 -2.77
C GLN A 3 -22.66 -15.23 -4.02
N LYS A 4 -22.90 -13.92 -3.97
CA LYS A 4 -22.58 -13.02 -5.09
C LYS A 4 -21.08 -12.87 -5.32
N ALA A 5 -20.27 -12.88 -4.26
CA ALA A 5 -18.82 -12.82 -4.37
C ALA A 5 -18.25 -14.12 -4.97
N VAL A 6 -18.75 -15.27 -4.53
CA VAL A 6 -18.37 -16.58 -5.09
C VAL A 6 -18.76 -16.68 -6.57
N ALA A 7 -19.99 -16.27 -6.92
CA ALA A 7 -20.43 -16.23 -8.31
C ALA A 7 -19.54 -15.34 -9.18
N ALA A 8 -19.21 -14.12 -8.72
CA ALA A 8 -18.34 -13.21 -9.46
C ALA A 8 -16.92 -13.78 -9.68
N ARG A 9 -16.37 -14.51 -8.69
CA ARG A 9 -15.10 -15.24 -8.86
C ARG A 9 -15.22 -16.30 -9.95
N ASP A 10 -16.23 -17.15 -9.85
CA ASP A 10 -16.40 -18.32 -10.73
C ASP A 10 -16.76 -17.90 -12.18
N GLU A 11 -17.62 -16.89 -12.35
CA GLU A 11 -18.04 -16.37 -13.66
C GLU A 11 -16.93 -15.62 -14.41
N SER A 12 -15.93 -15.08 -13.69
CA SER A 12 -14.81 -14.34 -14.28
C SER A 12 -13.54 -15.18 -14.45
N ASP A 13 -13.57 -16.46 -14.05
CA ASP A 13 -12.39 -17.30 -13.87
C ASP A 13 -11.32 -16.62 -12.99
N GLY A 14 -11.80 -15.82 -12.03
CA GLY A 14 -10.99 -15.04 -11.11
C GLY A 14 -10.64 -15.79 -9.84
N ILE A 15 -10.05 -15.07 -8.89
CA ILE A 15 -9.60 -15.63 -7.61
C ILE A 15 -10.04 -14.72 -6.47
N ILE A 16 -10.43 -15.32 -5.35
CA ILE A 16 -10.52 -14.67 -4.04
C ILE A 16 -9.48 -15.36 -3.16
N ASP A 17 -8.50 -14.60 -2.69
CA ASP A 17 -7.40 -15.09 -1.85
C ASP A 17 -7.20 -14.14 -0.66
N MET A 18 -6.32 -14.50 0.26
CA MET A 18 -5.98 -13.75 1.46
C MET A 18 -4.57 -13.17 1.41
N VAL A 19 -4.35 -12.10 2.17
CA VAL A 19 -3.05 -11.49 2.46
C VAL A 19 -2.93 -11.27 3.96
N SER A 20 -1.70 -11.24 4.48
CA SER A 20 -1.44 -10.96 5.90
C SER A 20 -1.47 -9.45 6.18
N ASP A 21 -1.59 -9.08 7.45
CA ASP A 21 -1.53 -7.67 7.88
C ASP A 21 -0.18 -7.03 7.52
N GLU A 22 0.92 -7.78 7.61
CA GLU A 22 2.25 -7.31 7.22
C GLU A 22 2.33 -7.02 5.71
N GLU A 23 1.72 -7.86 4.88
CA GLU A 23 1.64 -7.65 3.43
C GLU A 23 0.80 -6.40 3.13
N ILE A 24 -0.33 -6.23 3.83
CA ILE A 24 -1.19 -5.03 3.70
C ILE A 24 -0.40 -3.77 4.07
N LEU A 25 0.28 -3.75 5.22
CA LEU A 25 1.06 -2.59 5.67
C LEU A 25 2.23 -2.27 4.74
N THR A 26 2.86 -3.29 4.16
CA THR A 26 3.92 -3.11 3.16
C THR A 26 3.37 -2.48 1.88
N ALA A 27 2.28 -3.01 1.34
CA ALA A 27 1.63 -2.46 0.16
C ALA A 27 1.07 -1.05 0.40
N TYR A 28 0.55 -0.78 1.60
CA TYR A 28 0.05 0.52 2.02
C TYR A 28 1.15 1.59 1.97
N ARG A 29 2.33 1.30 2.55
CA ARG A 29 3.50 2.19 2.48
C ARG A 29 3.96 2.40 1.04
N LEU A 30 3.95 1.35 0.23
CA LEU A 30 4.34 1.43 -1.18
C LEU A 30 3.38 2.32 -1.98
N LEU A 31 2.08 2.14 -1.79
CA LEU A 31 1.03 2.93 -2.44
C LEU A 31 1.18 4.42 -2.12
N ALA A 32 1.47 4.76 -0.86
CA ALA A 32 1.68 6.13 -0.43
C ALA A 32 3.01 6.72 -0.97
N THR A 33 4.13 6.01 -0.76
CA THR A 33 5.48 6.56 -1.02
C THR A 33 5.94 6.46 -2.48
N LYS A 34 5.41 5.51 -3.25
CA LYS A 34 5.75 5.32 -4.67
C LYS A 34 4.59 5.63 -5.60
N GLY A 35 3.36 5.34 -5.18
CA GLY A 35 2.16 5.61 -5.96
C GLY A 35 1.59 7.01 -5.77
N GLY A 36 1.96 7.72 -4.70
CA GLY A 36 1.36 9.02 -4.36
C GLY A 36 -0.12 8.93 -3.99
N VAL A 37 -0.61 7.74 -3.63
CA VAL A 37 -2.02 7.48 -3.31
C VAL A 37 -2.13 7.11 -1.84
N PHE A 38 -2.82 7.96 -1.07
CA PHE A 38 -3.04 7.75 0.37
C PHE A 38 -4.45 7.18 0.62
N GLY A 39 -4.56 5.85 0.52
CA GLY A 39 -5.78 5.10 0.86
C GLY A 39 -5.82 4.66 2.31
N GLU A 40 -6.91 4.01 2.76
CA GLU A 40 -6.95 3.31 4.05
C GLU A 40 -6.22 1.94 3.97
N PRO A 41 -5.82 1.31 5.09
CA PRO A 41 -5.11 0.01 5.05
C PRO A 41 -5.85 -1.07 4.26
N ALA A 42 -7.17 -1.19 4.42
CA ALA A 42 -7.98 -2.16 3.68
C ALA A 42 -7.91 -1.97 2.15
N SER A 43 -7.76 -0.73 1.67
CA SER A 43 -7.59 -0.45 0.24
C SER A 43 -6.28 -1.02 -0.32
N ALA A 44 -5.23 -1.08 0.51
CA ALA A 44 -3.94 -1.61 0.11
C ALA A 44 -3.92 -3.13 -0.07
N ALA A 45 -4.93 -3.86 0.44
CA ALA A 45 -5.05 -5.31 0.26
C ALA A 45 -5.10 -5.72 -1.22
N SER A 46 -5.68 -4.87 -2.10
CA SER A 46 -5.73 -5.12 -3.54
C SER A 46 -4.33 -5.08 -4.19
N LEU A 47 -3.46 -4.17 -3.76
CA LEU A 47 -2.07 -4.10 -4.21
C LEU A 47 -1.21 -5.20 -3.57
N ALA A 48 -1.44 -5.51 -2.29
CA ALA A 48 -0.77 -6.61 -1.60
C ALA A 48 -1.01 -7.94 -2.31
N GLY A 49 -2.26 -8.23 -2.67
CA GLY A 49 -2.63 -9.43 -3.43
C GLY A 49 -1.96 -9.48 -4.81
N LEU A 50 -1.89 -8.35 -5.51
CA LEU A 50 -1.19 -8.26 -6.79
C LEU A 50 0.31 -8.57 -6.66
N ILE A 51 0.97 -8.00 -5.65
CA ILE A 51 2.39 -8.25 -5.36
C ILE A 51 2.62 -9.73 -5.03
N LYS A 52 1.78 -10.31 -4.16
CA LYS A 52 1.83 -11.73 -3.78
C LYS A 52 1.70 -12.64 -5.00
N LEU A 53 0.70 -12.42 -5.86
CA LEU A 53 0.50 -13.22 -7.08
C LEU A 53 1.67 -13.09 -8.05
N SER A 54 2.23 -11.88 -8.19
CA SER A 54 3.42 -11.67 -9.03
C SER A 54 4.64 -12.45 -8.48
N GLN A 55 4.84 -12.46 -7.17
CA GLN A 55 5.92 -13.23 -6.51
C GLN A 55 5.72 -14.74 -6.64
N GLN A 56 4.48 -15.20 -6.76
CA GLN A 56 4.13 -16.60 -7.02
C GLN A 56 4.25 -17.00 -8.50
N GLY A 57 4.73 -16.11 -9.36
CA GLY A 57 5.01 -16.39 -10.77
C GLY A 57 3.88 -16.05 -11.73
N MET A 58 2.82 -15.36 -11.29
CA MET A 58 1.81 -14.85 -12.21
C MET A 58 2.37 -13.64 -12.98
N ASP A 59 2.38 -13.72 -14.31
CA ASP A 59 2.86 -12.65 -15.18
C ASP A 59 1.76 -11.64 -15.54
N PHE A 60 2.00 -10.38 -15.19
CA PHE A 60 1.13 -9.23 -15.48
C PHE A 60 1.77 -8.23 -16.46
N SER A 61 2.96 -8.49 -16.99
CA SER A 61 3.76 -7.53 -17.78
C SER A 61 3.05 -6.98 -19.02
N GLN A 62 2.15 -7.76 -19.62
CA GLN A 62 1.35 -7.38 -20.80
C GLN A 62 -0.13 -7.15 -20.46
N LYS A 63 -0.46 -6.95 -19.18
CA LYS A 63 -1.84 -6.79 -18.71
C LYS A 63 -2.06 -5.40 -18.15
N ARG A 64 -3.30 -4.92 -18.26
CA ARG A 64 -3.77 -3.76 -17.49
C ARG A 64 -4.44 -4.28 -16.22
N VAL A 65 -3.89 -3.90 -15.07
CA VAL A 65 -4.44 -4.26 -13.76
C VAL A 65 -4.98 -3.00 -13.09
N VAL A 66 -6.12 -3.13 -12.43
CA VAL A 66 -6.76 -2.05 -11.66
C VAL A 66 -6.88 -2.48 -10.21
N CYS A 67 -6.19 -1.78 -9.31
CA CYS A 67 -6.34 -1.93 -7.87
C CYS A 67 -7.35 -0.87 -7.38
N VAL A 68 -8.43 -1.30 -6.74
CA VAL A 68 -9.50 -0.40 -6.28
C VAL A 68 -9.17 0.12 -4.88
N VAL A 69 -9.15 1.44 -4.73
CA VAL A 69 -9.02 2.13 -3.44
C VAL A 69 -10.42 2.47 -2.93
N THR A 70 -10.85 1.77 -1.89
CA THR A 70 -12.21 1.86 -1.33
C THR A 70 -12.40 3.06 -0.40
N GLY A 71 -11.32 3.57 0.19
CA GLY A 71 -11.37 4.65 1.17
C GLY A 71 -10.10 5.49 1.20
N THR A 72 -10.23 6.73 1.67
CA THR A 72 -9.11 7.66 1.88
C THR A 72 -8.39 7.35 3.20
N GLY A 73 -7.06 7.48 3.19
CA GLY A 73 -6.23 7.32 4.38
C GLY A 73 -6.49 8.37 5.46
N LEU A 74 -7.16 9.48 5.15
CA LEU A 74 -7.53 10.50 6.13
C LEU A 74 -8.60 10.03 7.13
N LYS A 75 -9.23 8.87 6.90
CA LYS A 75 -10.14 8.23 7.85
C LYS A 75 -9.42 7.52 8.99
N ASP A 76 -8.17 7.11 8.81
CA ASP A 76 -7.39 6.34 9.77
C ASP A 76 -5.98 6.96 9.93
N THR A 77 -5.96 8.13 10.57
CA THR A 77 -4.71 8.85 10.84
C THR A 77 -3.84 8.12 11.87
N ASP A 78 -4.42 7.36 12.78
CA ASP A 78 -3.70 6.68 13.85
C ASP A 78 -2.78 5.58 13.29
N THR A 79 -3.26 4.78 12.33
CA THR A 79 -2.44 3.77 11.66
C THR A 79 -1.27 4.41 10.91
N ALA A 80 -1.49 5.56 10.27
CA ALA A 80 -0.42 6.30 9.60
C ALA A 80 0.63 6.80 10.61
N LEU A 81 0.19 7.40 11.71
CA LEU A 81 1.08 7.96 12.73
C LEU A 81 1.90 6.91 13.47
N LYS A 82 1.34 5.73 13.76
CA LYS A 82 2.08 4.61 14.37
C LYS A 82 3.27 4.13 13.53
N SER A 83 3.20 4.36 12.22
CA SER A 83 4.23 3.95 11.27
C SER A 83 5.23 5.06 10.93
N ALA A 84 5.00 6.28 11.41
CA ALA A 84 5.88 7.41 11.14
C ALA A 84 7.15 7.30 11.97
N GLU A 85 8.30 7.52 11.34
CA GLU A 85 9.54 7.68 12.10
C GLU A 85 9.49 9.00 12.90
N PRO A 86 10.14 9.04 14.08
CA PRO A 86 10.27 10.27 14.83
C PRO A 86 10.90 11.38 13.99
N PHE A 87 10.46 12.62 14.22
CA PHE A 87 11.12 13.76 13.60
C PHE A 87 12.58 13.84 14.05
N LEU A 88 13.48 14.09 13.09
CA LEU A 88 14.87 14.37 13.40
C LEU A 88 14.97 15.76 14.06
N GLU A 89 15.40 15.78 15.32
CA GLU A 89 15.62 17.04 16.04
C GLU A 89 17.01 17.59 15.72
N LEU A 90 17.05 18.80 15.17
CA LEU A 90 18.28 19.49 14.76
C LEU A 90 18.31 20.92 15.32
N PRO A 91 19.50 21.49 15.57
CA PRO A 91 19.62 22.91 15.89
C PRO A 91 19.09 23.77 14.73
N ALA A 92 18.65 24.99 15.04
CA ALA A 92 18.22 25.98 14.04
C ALA A 92 19.43 26.58 13.31
N ASP A 93 20.19 25.73 12.63
CA ASP A 93 21.42 26.02 11.90
C ASP A 93 21.36 25.40 10.50
N LEU A 94 21.70 26.20 9.48
CA LEU A 94 21.57 25.78 8.08
C LEU A 94 22.50 24.62 7.74
N VAL A 95 23.75 24.65 8.22
CA VAL A 95 24.75 23.63 7.92
C VAL A 95 24.34 22.29 8.51
N ALA A 96 23.83 22.28 9.74
CA ALA A 96 23.29 21.08 10.38
C ALA A 96 22.13 20.46 9.57
N ILE A 97 21.25 21.28 8.98
CA ILE A 97 20.14 20.82 8.16
C ILE A 97 20.63 20.26 6.82
N GLU A 98 21.55 20.94 6.14
CA GLU A 98 22.10 20.49 4.85
C GLU A 98 22.82 19.13 4.98
N GLN A 99 23.61 18.95 6.04
CA GLN A 99 24.28 17.69 6.33
C GLN A 99 23.27 16.55 6.58
N ALA A 100 22.22 16.82 7.36
CA ALA A 100 21.20 15.83 7.68
C ALA A 100 20.40 15.38 6.44
N LEU A 101 20.18 16.27 5.48
CA LEU A 101 19.49 15.97 4.22
C LEU A 101 20.42 15.38 3.14
N GLY A 102 21.72 15.30 3.40
CA GLY A 102 22.72 14.82 2.44
C GLY A 102 22.93 15.80 1.28
N TRP A 103 22.76 17.10 1.52
CA TRP A 103 22.93 18.17 0.52
C TRP A 103 24.35 18.75 0.51
N SER A 104 25.19 18.34 1.47
CA SER A 104 26.60 18.70 1.60
C SER A 104 27.53 17.56 1.20
#